data_AF-A0A7S1D9F4-F1
#
_entry.id   AF-A0A7S1D9F4-F1
#
_cell.length_a   1.000
_cell.length_b   1.000
_cell.length_c   1.000
_cell.angle_alpha   90.00
_cell.angle_beta   90.00
_cell.angle_gamma   90.00
#
_symmetry.space_group_name_H-M   'P 1'
#
loop_
_entity.id
_entity.type
_entity.pdbx_description
1 polymer ?
#
loop_
_entity_poly.entity_id
_entity_poly.type
_entity_poly.pdbx_seq_one_letter_code
_entity_poly.pdbx_strand_id
1 'polypeptide(L)'
;DILGGFADHEWDIVNAKDSCFVGTGTSFLFSFQSGSLVTYPWQDVNDYSQISCRRTRSLGFGGGGDQGTYGLYIHDDFTRGTSGPCDTYGNAEPLSGSACFDVLDFEVYGFVYQ
;
A
#
# COMPACT_ATOMS: atom_id res chain seq x y z
N ASP A 1 -3.84 15.16 -0.03
CA ASP A 1 -3.79 14.28 -1.22
C ASP A 1 -4.78 13.15 -1.09
N ILE A 2 -5.27 12.62 -2.21
CA ILE A 2 -6.09 11.39 -2.24
C ILE A 2 -5.22 10.32 -2.87
N LEU A 3 -4.96 9.24 -2.15
CA LEU A 3 -4.09 8.15 -2.57
C LEU A 3 -4.58 6.83 -1.95
N GLY A 4 -4.13 5.72 -2.51
CA GLY A 4 -4.50 4.41 -1.99
C GLY A 4 -4.01 3.29 -2.90
N GLY A 5 -4.67 2.15 -2.80
CA GLY A 5 -4.45 1.04 -3.71
C GLY A 5 -5.66 0.13 -3.79
N PHE A 6 -5.73 -0.64 -4.86
CA PHE A 6 -6.66 -1.74 -5.02
C PHE A 6 -5.99 -3.03 -4.57
N ALA A 7 -6.47 -3.59 -3.47
CA ALA A 7 -6.08 -4.90 -2.96
C ALA A 7 -6.91 -5.99 -3.64
N ASP A 8 -6.25 -7.01 -4.18
CA ASP A 8 -6.88 -8.14 -4.84
C ASP A 8 -7.00 -9.38 -3.96
N HIS A 9 -6.44 -9.32 -2.74
CA HIS A 9 -6.65 -10.29 -1.69
C HIS A 9 -7.26 -9.65 -0.44
N GLU A 10 -8.00 -10.45 0.33
CA GLU A 10 -8.49 -10.05 1.64
C GLU A 10 -7.33 -9.70 2.58
N TRP A 11 -7.51 -8.63 3.36
CA TRP A 11 -6.56 -8.24 4.39
C TRP A 11 -6.72 -9.15 5.60
N ASP A 12 -5.77 -10.08 5.74
CA ASP A 12 -5.73 -10.99 6.87
C ASP A 12 -4.64 -10.60 7.88
N ILE A 13 -4.88 -10.87 9.16
CA ILE A 13 -3.87 -10.61 10.21
C ILE A 13 -2.86 -11.75 10.18
N VAL A 14 -1.70 -11.50 9.58
CA VAL A 14 -0.61 -12.47 9.58
C VAL A 14 0.00 -12.55 10.98
N ASN A 15 0.10 -13.77 11.54
CA ASN A 15 0.80 -13.97 12.80
C ASN A 15 2.29 -13.66 12.58
N ALA A 16 2.90 -12.89 13.48
CA ALA A 16 4.25 -12.32 13.33
C ALA A 16 5.42 -13.32 13.11
N LYS A 17 5.15 -14.63 13.12
CA LYS A 17 6.12 -15.68 12.74
C LYS A 17 6.16 -15.95 11.24
N ASP A 18 5.09 -15.59 10.53
CA ASP A 18 4.92 -15.78 9.10
C ASP A 18 4.71 -14.39 8.50
N SER A 19 5.78 -13.62 8.28
CA SER A 19 5.69 -12.41 7.47
C SER A 19 5.52 -12.81 6.00
N CYS A 20 4.35 -13.33 5.63
CA CYS A 20 4.00 -13.56 4.24
C CYS A 20 3.29 -12.33 3.71
N PHE A 21 3.88 -11.72 2.69
CA PHE A 21 3.10 -10.87 1.82
C PHE A 21 2.01 -11.73 1.15
N VAL A 22 0.83 -11.15 0.97
CA VAL A 22 -0.29 -11.74 0.21
C VAL A 22 -0.65 -10.82 -0.96
N GLY A 23 -1.51 -11.28 -1.86
CA GLY A 23 -1.88 -10.54 -3.06
C GLY A 23 -1.48 -11.28 -4.33
N THR A 24 -2.02 -10.83 -5.46
CA THR A 24 -1.59 -11.27 -6.79
C THR A 24 -1.17 -10.07 -7.64
N GLY A 25 -0.90 -10.34 -8.92
CA GLY A 25 -0.49 -9.35 -9.91
C GLY A 25 -1.58 -8.42 -10.42
N THR A 26 -2.78 -8.42 -9.83
CA THR A 26 -3.88 -7.53 -10.24
C THR A 26 -4.04 -6.33 -9.32
N SER A 27 -3.38 -6.34 -8.16
CA SER A 27 -3.28 -5.20 -7.27
C SER A 27 -2.52 -4.02 -7.91
N PHE A 28 -2.83 -2.80 -7.48
CA PHE A 28 -2.14 -1.59 -7.93
C PHE A 28 -2.25 -0.46 -6.90
N LEU A 29 -1.32 0.50 -6.95
CA LEU A 29 -1.42 1.75 -6.19
C LEU A 29 -2.00 2.87 -7.06
N PHE A 30 -2.60 3.88 -6.44
CA PHE A 30 -3.03 5.08 -7.14
C PHE A 30 -2.79 6.34 -6.31
N SER A 31 -2.71 7.47 -6.99
CA SER A 31 -2.69 8.80 -6.38
C SER A 31 -3.36 9.83 -7.28
N PHE A 32 -4.05 10.80 -6.67
CA PHE A 32 -4.49 12.02 -7.32
C PHE A 32 -3.44 13.11 -7.12
N GLN A 33 -2.57 13.26 -8.11
CA GLN A 33 -1.51 14.26 -8.10
C GLN A 33 -1.90 15.44 -8.98
N SER A 34 -1.88 16.65 -8.42
CA SER A 34 -2.20 17.89 -9.15
C SER A 34 -3.54 17.81 -9.92
N GLY A 35 -4.53 17.13 -9.35
CA GLY A 35 -5.87 16.96 -9.94
C GLY A 35 -6.00 15.86 -11.00
N SER A 36 -4.93 15.08 -11.24
CA SER A 36 -4.95 13.94 -12.19
C SER A 36 -4.76 12.62 -11.47
N LEU A 37 -5.52 11.60 -11.88
CA LEU A 37 -5.34 10.23 -11.42
C LEU A 37 -4.09 9.62 -12.07
N VAL A 38 -3.21 9.08 -11.25
CA VAL A 38 -2.06 8.26 -11.64
C VAL A 38 -2.20 6.89 -11.01
N THR A 39 -1.99 5.84 -11.80
CA THR A 39 -2.06 4.45 -11.35
C THR A 39 -0.71 3.76 -11.56
N TYR A 40 -0.31 2.94 -10.60
CA TYR A 40 0.95 2.20 -10.58
C TYR A 40 0.63 0.70 -10.54
N PRO A 41 0.54 0.04 -11.71
CA PRO A 41 0.24 -1.39 -11.79
C PRO A 41 1.41 -2.23 -11.28
N TRP A 42 1.11 -3.47 -10.90
CA TRP A 42 2.14 -4.44 -10.52
C TRP A 42 3.16 -4.64 -11.65
N GLN A 43 4.45 -4.75 -11.29
CA GLN A 43 5.57 -4.82 -12.24
C GLN A 43 6.06 -6.24 -12.54
N ASP A 44 5.45 -7.29 -12.00
CA ASP A 44 5.86 -8.70 -12.19
C ASP A 44 7.31 -8.96 -11.73
N VAL A 45 7.73 -8.33 -10.64
CA VAL A 45 9.10 -8.44 -10.08
C VAL A 45 9.17 -9.13 -8.72
N ASN A 46 8.08 -9.14 -7.94
CA ASN A 46 7.95 -9.81 -6.64
C ASN A 46 6.48 -9.89 -6.23
N ASP A 47 6.20 -10.68 -5.19
CA ASP A 47 4.85 -10.85 -4.62
C ASP A 47 4.64 -10.01 -3.34
N TYR A 48 5.33 -8.88 -3.20
CA TYR A 48 5.31 -8.05 -1.98
C TYR A 48 4.15 -7.04 -1.96
N SER A 49 2.96 -7.49 -2.34
CA SER A 49 1.77 -6.64 -2.47
C SER A 49 1.24 -6.22 -1.10
N GLN A 50 0.63 -7.11 -0.32
CA GLN A 50 -0.08 -6.75 0.90
C GLN A 50 0.58 -7.35 2.14
N ILE A 51 0.77 -6.56 3.19
CA ILE A 51 1.18 -7.06 4.51
C ILE A 51 0.42 -6.32 5.62
N SER A 52 -0.04 -7.05 6.62
CA SER A 52 -0.62 -6.45 7.83
C SER A 52 0.15 -6.95 9.05
N CYS A 53 0.30 -6.11 10.07
CA CYS A 53 0.99 -6.51 11.29
C CYS A 53 0.25 -5.99 12.51
N ARG A 54 -0.32 -6.92 13.29
CA ARG A 54 -1.05 -6.59 14.52
C ARG A 54 -0.17 -5.94 15.58
N ARG A 55 1.10 -6.35 15.68
CA ARG A 55 2.03 -5.84 16.69
C ARG A 55 2.36 -4.37 16.48
N THR A 56 2.57 -3.98 15.22
CA THR A 56 2.87 -2.58 14.84
C THR A 56 1.61 -1.80 14.45
N ARG A 57 0.42 -2.44 14.50
CA ARG A 57 -0.87 -1.88 14.13
C ARG A 57 -0.81 -1.18 12.78
N SER A 58 -0.30 -1.91 11.79
CA SER A 58 0.03 -1.33 10.50
C SER A 58 -0.38 -2.21 9.33
N LEU A 59 -0.47 -1.54 8.18
CA LEU A 59 -0.79 -2.08 6.88
C LEU A 59 0.25 -1.53 5.88
N GLY A 60 0.93 -2.43 5.17
CA GLY A 60 1.85 -2.11 4.10
C GLY A 60 1.32 -2.60 2.76
N PHE A 61 1.55 -1.79 1.73
CA PHE A 61 1.14 -2.05 0.36
C PHE A 61 2.29 -1.71 -0.60
N GLY A 62 2.81 -2.73 -1.28
CA GLY A 62 3.91 -2.65 -2.24
C GLY A 62 5.24 -2.53 -1.53
N GLY A 63 6.10 -3.56 -1.64
CA GLY A 63 7.42 -3.60 -1.02
C GLY A 63 8.56 -3.72 -2.03
N GLY A 64 9.71 -4.20 -1.55
CA GLY A 64 10.92 -4.31 -2.36
C GLY A 64 11.69 -2.98 -2.47
N GLY A 65 12.79 -3.01 -3.22
CA GLY A 65 13.71 -1.89 -3.38
C GLY A 65 14.78 -1.81 -2.28
N ASP A 66 15.87 -1.13 -2.61
CA ASP A 66 17.06 -1.03 -1.74
C ASP A 66 16.81 -0.25 -0.44
N GLN A 67 15.79 0.61 -0.42
CA GLN A 67 15.44 1.43 0.74
C GLN A 67 14.53 0.69 1.74
N GLY A 68 13.97 -0.46 1.36
CA GLY A 68 13.03 -1.22 2.19
C GLY A 68 11.76 -0.43 2.56
N THR A 69 11.40 0.57 1.75
CA THR A 69 10.18 1.36 1.89
C THR A 69 8.98 0.60 1.33
N TYR A 70 7.79 1.04 1.71
CA TYR A 70 6.56 0.60 1.04
C TYR A 70 6.05 1.69 0.11
N GLY A 71 5.38 1.29 -0.97
CA GLY A 71 4.63 2.20 -1.82
C GLY A 71 3.58 2.96 -1.02
N LEU A 72 2.89 2.27 -0.11
CA LEU A 72 2.00 2.86 0.89
C LEU A 72 2.11 2.09 2.21
N TYR A 73 2.28 2.80 3.32
CA TYR A 73 2.28 2.20 4.65
C TYR A 73 1.46 3.04 5.62
N ILE A 74 0.42 2.45 6.19
CA ILE A 74 -0.45 3.08 7.18
C ILE A 74 -0.18 2.45 8.54
N HIS A 75 -0.04 3.25 9.58
CA HIS A 75 0.34 2.80 10.91
C HIS A 75 -0.25 3.71 12.00
N ASP A 76 0.07 3.39 13.26
CA ASP A 76 -0.39 4.11 14.45
C ASP A 76 -1.91 4.25 14.48
N ASP A 77 -2.60 3.11 14.38
CA ASP A 77 -4.07 3.07 14.43
C ASP A 77 -4.71 3.93 13.33
N PHE A 78 -4.15 3.86 12.12
CA PHE A 78 -4.59 4.59 10.93
C PHE A 78 -4.53 6.12 11.05
N THR A 79 -3.68 6.64 11.93
CA THR A 79 -3.50 8.11 12.09
C THR A 79 -2.35 8.64 11.26
N ARG A 80 -1.38 7.80 10.89
CA ARG A 80 -0.17 8.19 10.16
C ARG A 80 0.09 7.29 8.97
N GLY A 81 0.67 7.88 7.93
CA GLY A 81 1.10 7.15 6.75
C GLY A 81 2.45 7.58 6.24
N THR A 82 3.14 6.65 5.59
CA THR A 82 4.32 6.90 4.79
C THR A 82 4.15 6.34 3.39
N SER A 83 4.85 6.93 2.44
CA SER A 83 4.94 6.45 1.06
C SER A 83 6.33 6.70 0.53
N GLY A 84 6.87 5.72 -0.17
CA GLY A 84 8.18 5.81 -0.80
C GLY A 84 8.22 4.96 -2.07
N PRO A 85 9.38 4.92 -2.73
CA PRO A 85 9.56 4.05 -3.88
C PRO A 85 9.39 2.58 -3.49
N CYS A 86 8.87 1.78 -4.42
CA CYS A 86 8.83 0.32 -4.27
C CYS A 86 8.98 -0.38 -5.61
N ASP A 87 9.58 -1.56 -5.60
CA ASP A 87 9.77 -2.36 -6.82
C ASP A 87 8.44 -2.96 -7.27
N THR A 88 7.57 -3.38 -6.33
CA THR A 88 6.30 -4.06 -6.62
C THR A 88 5.43 -3.29 -7.63
N TYR A 89 5.37 -1.97 -7.52
CA TYR A 89 4.54 -1.10 -8.37
C TYR A 89 5.34 -0.09 -9.20
N GLY A 90 6.66 -0.03 -9.03
CA GLY A 90 7.55 0.82 -9.82
C GLY A 90 7.30 2.32 -9.64
N ASN A 91 6.62 2.76 -8.58
CA ASN A 91 6.55 4.18 -8.26
C ASN A 91 7.92 4.64 -7.77
N ALA A 92 8.51 5.64 -8.44
CA ALA A 92 9.82 6.17 -8.06
C ALA A 92 9.75 7.24 -6.96
N GLU A 93 8.60 7.90 -6.84
CA GLU A 93 8.34 8.98 -5.87
C GLU A 93 7.20 8.58 -4.91
N PRO A 94 7.10 9.24 -3.75
CA PRO A 94 5.96 9.09 -2.85
C PRO A 94 4.63 9.37 -3.57
N LEU A 95 3.59 8.65 -3.17
CA LEU A 95 2.22 8.84 -3.67
C LEU A 95 1.63 10.19 -3.25
N SER A 96 2.13 10.79 -2.17
CA SER A 96 1.69 12.10 -1.67
C SER A 96 2.76 13.17 -1.95
N GLY A 97 2.45 14.45 -1.71
CA GLY A 97 3.44 15.52 -1.80
C GLY A 97 4.60 15.42 -0.80
N SER A 98 4.52 14.50 0.16
CA SER A 98 5.53 14.20 1.18
C SER A 98 5.70 12.69 1.37
N ALA A 99 6.86 12.25 1.84
CA ALA A 99 7.08 10.85 2.21
C ALA A 99 6.32 10.43 3.47
N CYS A 100 5.95 11.40 4.33
CA CYS A 100 5.19 11.20 5.56
C CYS A 100 3.97 12.12 5.58
N PHE A 101 2.84 11.62 6.05
CA PHE A 101 1.57 12.36 6.11
C PHE A 101 0.69 11.89 7.27
N ASP A 102 -0.17 12.80 7.74
CA ASP A 102 -1.25 12.46 8.68
C ASP A 102 -2.49 12.01 7.88
N VAL A 103 -3.18 11.00 8.40
CA VAL A 103 -4.39 10.47 7.79
C VAL A 103 -5.59 11.25 8.34
N LEU A 104 -6.28 11.97 7.46
CA LEU A 104 -7.50 12.68 7.81
C LEU A 104 -8.71 11.74 7.83
N ASP A 105 -8.87 10.96 6.77
CA ASP A 105 -9.92 9.96 6.58
C ASP A 105 -9.33 8.71 5.93
N PHE A 106 -9.81 7.53 6.34
CA PHE A 106 -9.44 6.24 5.75
C PHE A 106 -10.70 5.45 5.41
N GLU A 107 -10.85 5.13 4.13
CA GLU A 107 -12.03 4.45 3.60
C GLU A 107 -11.64 3.14 2.92
N VAL A 108 -12.46 2.11 3.11
CA VAL A 108 -12.28 0.81 2.46
C VAL A 108 -13.60 0.42 1.80
N TYR A 109 -13.53 0.11 0.51
CA TYR A 109 -14.67 -0.28 -0.30
C TYR A 109 -14.49 -1.72 -0.78
N GLY A 110 -15.54 -2.51 -0.66
CA GLY A 110 -15.60 -3.87 -1.19
C GLY A 110 -16.64 -3.98 -2.30
N PHE A 111 -16.49 -5.01 -3.15
CA PHE A 111 -17.47 -5.37 -4.15
C PHE A 111 -18.40 -6.44 -3.59
N VAL A 112 -19.71 -6.25 -3.74
CA VAL A 112 -20.70 -7.29 -3.46
C VAL A 112 -21.12 -7.93 -4.77
N TYR A 113 -21.13 -9.26 -4.84
CA TYR A 113 -21.80 -9.95 -5.95
C TYR A 113 -23.31 -9.69 -5.83
N GLN A 114 -23.92 -9.23 -6.92
CA GLN A 114 -25.37 -9.20 -7.10
C GLN A 114 -25.81 -10.37 -7.96
#